data_AF-A0A0A9ZE72-F1
#
_entry.id   AF-A0A0A9ZE72-F1
#
_cell.length_a   1.000
_cell.length_b   1.000
_cell.length_c   1.000
_cell.angle_alpha   90.00
_cell.angle_beta   90.00
_cell.angle_gamma   90.00
#
_symmetry.space_group_name_H-M   'P 1'
#
loop_
_entity.id
_entity.type
_entity.pdbx_description
1 polymer ?
#
loop_
_entity_poly.entity_id
_entity_poly.type
_entity_poly.pdbx_seq_one_letter_code
_entity_poly.pdbx_strand_id
1 'polypeptide(L)'
;INRTRITFGGYTVRDETCLAYVLYYPRAALSSCTSMTPTDFFFETFGIHEFYGKNMSDVEELVLNESEEKLKELVPHVPMQSLFFRFDGGGFNLDKNKQPPSVLKAMVEINNENAEGDTIFSDLIIHKPKEFENKSFTAHLKDLPWHDKEFAKSVETILNERRHQTFCRLQNSDPAMPISVYVFPNYSVPTAPKNRKVCQPRQNASISITSSPWLTFSLFLIASIWYST
;
A
#
# COMPACT_ATOMS: atom_id res chain seq x y z
N ILE A 1 -20.73 -8.86 8.13
CA ILE A 1 -20.14 -8.60 6.79
C ILE A 1 -21.25 -8.81 5.78
N ASN A 2 -22.05 -7.78 5.52
CA ASN A 2 -23.16 -7.83 4.57
C ASN A 2 -23.29 -6.42 3.98
N ARG A 3 -22.50 -6.13 2.93
CA ARG A 3 -22.49 -4.83 2.25
C ARG A 3 -23.61 -4.86 1.20
N THR A 4 -24.51 -3.89 1.24
CA THR A 4 -25.64 -3.79 0.29
C THR A 4 -25.33 -2.93 -0.94
N ARG A 5 -24.20 -2.21 -0.91
CA ARG A 5 -23.72 -1.33 -1.98
C ARG A 5 -22.37 -1.83 -2.48
N ILE A 6 -22.07 -1.55 -3.75
CA ILE A 6 -20.75 -1.81 -4.33
C ILE A 6 -19.71 -0.99 -3.58
N THR A 7 -18.59 -1.62 -3.25
CA THR A 7 -17.45 -1.01 -2.58
C THR A 7 -16.42 -0.63 -3.64
N PHE A 8 -16.05 0.65 -3.68
CA PHE A 8 -15.01 1.15 -4.59
C PHE A 8 -13.67 1.28 -3.87
N GLY A 9 -12.62 1.50 -4.66
CA GLY A 9 -11.30 1.85 -4.14
C GLY A 9 -11.31 3.25 -3.54
N GLY A 10 -10.77 3.41 -2.33
CA GLY A 10 -10.74 4.71 -1.65
C GLY A 10 -10.02 4.65 -0.31
N TYR A 11 -10.04 5.77 0.42
CA TYR A 11 -9.38 5.93 1.72
C TYR A 11 -10.35 6.03 2.90
N THR A 12 -11.66 6.02 2.64
CA THR A 12 -12.68 6.03 3.70
C THR A 12 -12.87 4.65 4.30
N VAL A 13 -13.50 4.56 5.48
CA VAL A 13 -13.78 3.27 6.15
C VAL A 13 -14.79 2.41 5.36
N ARG A 14 -15.55 3.03 4.44
CA ARG A 14 -16.51 2.33 3.57
C ARG A 14 -15.90 1.88 2.25
N ASP A 15 -14.74 2.37 1.90
CA ASP A 15 -14.03 1.97 0.70
C ASP A 15 -13.03 0.86 1.01
N GLU A 16 -12.51 0.23 -0.04
CA GLU A 16 -11.43 -0.74 0.09
C GLU A 16 -10.11 -0.11 -0.38
N THR A 17 -9.01 -0.42 0.30
CA THR A 17 -7.68 0.11 -0.04
C THR A 17 -6.69 -1.04 -0.20
N CYS A 18 -5.91 -1.04 -1.29
CA CYS A 18 -4.81 -1.97 -1.51
C CYS A 18 -3.48 -1.25 -1.34
N LEU A 19 -2.74 -1.54 -0.27
CA LEU A 19 -1.45 -0.90 0.03
C LEU A 19 -0.42 -1.95 0.44
N ALA A 20 0.82 -1.76 -0.03
CA ALA A 20 1.98 -2.52 0.40
C ALA A 20 3.10 -1.55 0.82
N TYR A 21 3.62 -1.73 2.02
CA TYR A 21 4.77 -0.97 2.52
C TYR A 21 6.05 -1.75 2.26
N VAL A 22 6.93 -1.19 1.44
CA VAL A 22 8.20 -1.81 1.06
C VAL A 22 9.34 -1.17 1.84
N LEU A 23 10.04 -1.97 2.65
CA LEU A 23 11.28 -1.57 3.32
C LEU A 23 12.46 -2.11 2.50
N TYR A 24 13.30 -1.22 1.97
CA TYR A 24 14.44 -1.60 1.12
C TYR A 24 15.68 -0.74 1.40
N TYR A 25 16.87 -1.31 1.12
CA TYR A 25 18.16 -0.62 1.18
C TYR A 25 18.95 -0.87 -0.12
N PRO A 26 19.66 0.13 -0.67
CA PRO A 26 19.76 1.52 -0.20
C PRO A 26 18.44 2.27 -0.30
N ARG A 27 18.25 3.29 0.55
CA ARG A 27 17.05 4.16 0.50
C ARG A 27 16.97 4.81 -0.88
N ALA A 28 15.86 4.63 -1.59
CA ALA A 28 15.57 5.47 -2.76
C ALA A 28 14.64 6.63 -2.39
N ALA A 29 14.61 7.62 -3.29
CA ALA A 29 13.90 8.88 -3.12
C ALA A 29 12.39 8.78 -3.47
N LEU A 30 11.87 7.58 -3.65
CA LEU A 30 10.45 7.32 -3.93
C LEU A 30 9.61 7.57 -2.66
N SER A 31 8.48 8.24 -2.82
CA SER A 31 7.51 8.50 -1.74
C SER A 31 6.32 7.55 -1.80
N SER A 32 5.69 7.44 -2.97
CA SER A 32 4.57 6.54 -3.22
C SER A 32 4.56 6.08 -4.68
N CYS A 33 4.17 4.83 -4.88
CA CYS A 33 3.87 4.28 -6.20
C CYS A 33 2.49 3.64 -6.13
N THR A 34 1.59 4.07 -6.99
CA THR A 34 0.25 3.50 -7.15
C THR A 34 0.09 2.99 -8.57
N SER A 35 -0.86 2.09 -8.76
CA SER A 35 -1.23 1.58 -10.07
C SER A 35 -2.73 1.53 -10.21
N MET A 36 -3.24 1.77 -11.42
CA MET A 36 -4.63 1.57 -11.75
C MET A 36 -4.77 0.98 -13.15
N THR A 37 -5.89 0.34 -13.42
CA THR A 37 -6.27 -0.05 -14.77
C THR A 37 -6.57 1.21 -15.61
N PRO A 38 -6.04 1.34 -16.84
CA PRO A 38 -6.38 2.45 -17.73
C PRO A 38 -7.90 2.57 -17.91
N THR A 39 -8.39 3.80 -17.93
CA THR A 39 -9.83 4.11 -17.96
C THR A 39 -10.54 3.47 -19.16
N ASP A 40 -9.94 3.56 -20.36
CA ASP A 40 -10.44 2.94 -21.59
C ASP A 40 -10.64 1.44 -21.40
N PHE A 41 -9.62 0.77 -20.87
CA PHE A 41 -9.60 -0.68 -20.70
C PHE A 41 -10.55 -1.16 -19.61
N PHE A 42 -10.66 -0.39 -18.52
CA PHE A 42 -11.55 -0.70 -17.41
C PHE A 42 -13.01 -0.74 -17.87
N PHE A 43 -13.47 0.29 -18.59
CA PHE A 43 -14.85 0.33 -19.07
C PHE A 43 -15.11 -0.66 -20.21
N GLU A 44 -14.12 -0.87 -21.09
CA GLU A 44 -14.21 -1.89 -22.15
C GLU A 44 -14.39 -3.30 -21.58
N THR A 45 -13.78 -3.62 -20.44
CA THR A 45 -13.94 -4.91 -19.74
C THR A 45 -15.40 -5.20 -19.37
N PHE A 46 -16.19 -4.14 -19.13
CA PHE A 46 -17.63 -4.24 -18.85
C PHE A 46 -18.51 -4.02 -20.08
N GLY A 47 -17.90 -3.99 -21.27
CA GLY A 47 -18.58 -3.82 -22.56
C GLY A 47 -19.01 -2.38 -22.85
N ILE A 48 -18.45 -1.38 -22.17
CA ILE A 48 -18.82 0.02 -22.36
C ILE A 48 -17.77 0.71 -23.22
N HIS A 49 -18.24 1.45 -24.23
CA HIS A 49 -17.36 2.14 -25.18
C HIS A 49 -17.47 3.66 -25.12
N GLU A 50 -18.63 4.19 -24.70
CA GLU A 50 -18.87 5.64 -24.73
C GLU A 50 -19.91 6.06 -23.70
N PHE A 51 -19.72 7.24 -23.11
CA PHE A 51 -20.64 7.89 -22.18
C PHE A 51 -21.26 9.13 -22.82
N TYR A 52 -22.42 9.55 -22.31
CA TYR A 52 -23.06 10.77 -22.81
C TYR A 52 -22.22 12.01 -22.47
N GLY A 53 -21.88 12.79 -23.51
CA GLY A 53 -21.22 14.09 -23.36
C GLY A 53 -19.80 14.04 -22.81
N LYS A 54 -19.16 12.86 -22.77
CA LYS A 54 -17.78 12.66 -22.29
C LYS A 54 -17.09 11.55 -23.08
N ASN A 55 -15.89 11.83 -23.57
CA ASN A 55 -15.00 10.81 -24.13
C ASN A 55 -14.24 10.07 -23.01
N MET A 56 -13.65 8.91 -23.32
CA MET A 56 -12.87 8.16 -22.32
C MET A 56 -11.70 8.95 -21.74
N SER A 57 -11.05 9.82 -22.51
CA SER A 57 -10.02 10.73 -22.01
C SER A 57 -10.57 11.74 -21.01
N ASP A 58 -11.77 12.28 -21.24
CA ASP A 58 -12.41 13.23 -20.33
C ASP A 58 -12.81 12.51 -19.02
N VAL A 59 -13.21 11.25 -19.12
CA VAL A 59 -13.52 10.41 -17.95
C VAL A 59 -12.24 10.09 -17.16
N GLU A 60 -11.12 9.82 -17.83
CA GLU A 60 -9.82 9.62 -17.18
C GLU A 60 -9.40 10.86 -16.39
N GLU A 61 -9.54 12.05 -16.96
CA GLU A 61 -9.25 13.31 -16.27
C GLU A 61 -10.16 13.51 -15.06
N LEU A 62 -11.45 13.21 -15.16
CA LEU A 62 -12.39 13.31 -14.03
C LEU A 62 -12.03 12.36 -12.89
N VAL A 63 -11.70 11.11 -13.20
CA VAL A 63 -11.29 10.10 -12.20
C VAL A 63 -10.01 10.54 -11.48
N LEU A 64 -9.03 11.06 -12.22
CA LEU A 64 -7.78 11.52 -11.65
C LEU A 64 -7.98 12.78 -10.79
N ASN A 65 -8.73 13.78 -11.27
CA ASN A 65 -8.96 15.03 -10.54
C ASN A 65 -9.74 14.81 -9.24
N GLU A 66 -10.80 14.00 -9.24
CA GLU A 66 -11.54 13.69 -8.01
C GLU A 66 -10.64 13.01 -6.97
N SER A 67 -9.75 12.11 -7.42
CA SER A 67 -8.78 11.49 -6.53
C SER A 67 -7.85 12.50 -5.87
N GLU A 68 -7.46 13.57 -6.58
CA GLU A 68 -6.63 14.64 -6.04
C GLU A 68 -7.40 15.58 -5.12
N GLU A 69 -8.65 15.90 -5.44
CA GLU A 69 -9.51 16.75 -4.60
C GLU A 69 -9.86 16.05 -3.28
N LYS A 70 -10.25 14.77 -3.33
CA LYS A 70 -10.45 13.95 -2.12
C LYS A 70 -9.17 13.84 -1.30
N LEU A 71 -8.00 13.69 -1.92
CA LEU A 71 -6.73 13.71 -1.20
C LEU A 71 -6.46 15.06 -0.53
N LYS A 72 -6.79 16.19 -1.16
CA LYS A 72 -6.62 17.52 -0.53
C LYS A 72 -7.58 17.71 0.65
N GLU A 73 -8.80 17.20 0.54
CA GLU A 73 -9.81 17.22 1.61
C GLU A 73 -9.46 16.29 2.79
N LEU A 74 -8.73 15.21 2.53
CA LEU A 74 -8.16 14.31 3.56
C LEU A 74 -6.91 14.90 4.24
N VAL A 75 -6.27 15.92 3.66
CA VAL A 75 -4.98 16.49 4.08
C VAL A 75 -5.05 17.81 4.91
N PRO A 76 -6.20 18.38 5.34
CA PRO A 76 -6.14 19.47 6.30
C PRO A 76 -5.81 18.87 7.67
N HIS A 77 -4.53 18.93 8.04
CA HIS A 77 -4.00 18.71 9.40
C HIS A 77 -3.62 17.30 9.87
N VAL A 78 -3.09 16.44 9.00
CA VAL A 78 -2.25 15.35 9.50
C VAL A 78 -0.79 15.65 9.15
N PRO A 79 0.08 16.03 10.11
CA PRO A 79 1.50 16.07 9.84
C PRO A 79 1.88 14.67 9.37
N MET A 80 2.48 14.56 8.18
CA MET A 80 3.03 13.31 7.66
C MET A 80 4.05 12.81 8.69
N GLN A 81 3.59 12.02 9.65
CA GLN A 81 4.47 11.32 10.57
C GLN A 81 5.13 10.25 9.71
N SER A 82 6.31 10.62 9.20
CA SER A 82 7.33 9.68 8.77
C SER A 82 7.27 8.45 9.68
N LEU A 83 6.91 7.30 9.11
CA LEU A 83 6.98 5.99 9.77
C LEU A 83 8.41 5.65 10.26
N PHE A 84 9.38 6.52 9.97
CA PHE A 84 10.70 6.53 10.58
C PHE A 84 10.73 7.59 11.70
N PHE A 85 10.69 7.10 12.94
CA PHE A 85 10.97 7.87 14.15
C PHE A 85 12.29 8.64 13.98
N ARG A 86 12.22 9.97 13.89
CA ARG A 86 13.37 10.83 14.19
C ARG A 86 13.48 10.88 15.72
N PHE A 87 14.29 10.01 16.31
CA PHE A 87 14.77 10.18 17.68
C PHE A 87 15.84 11.27 17.67
N ASP A 88 15.42 12.52 17.53
CA ASP A 88 16.22 13.61 18.06
C ASP A 88 15.97 13.63 19.56
N GLY A 89 17.03 13.73 20.38
CA GLY A 89 17.04 13.38 21.81
C GLY A 89 16.15 14.21 22.77
N GLY A 90 15.07 14.83 22.29
CA GLY A 90 14.02 15.41 23.10
C GLY A 90 12.79 14.49 23.12
N GLY A 91 12.41 14.01 24.31
CA GLY A 91 11.22 13.18 24.49
C GLY A 91 9.92 13.84 23.98
N PHE A 92 8.87 13.03 23.81
CA PHE A 92 7.54 13.44 23.35
C PHE A 92 6.97 14.58 24.22
N ASN A 93 7.19 15.82 23.82
CA ASN A 93 6.48 16.96 24.39
C ASN A 93 5.15 17.10 23.63
N LEU A 94 4.20 16.26 23.99
CA LEU A 94 2.80 16.40 23.59
C LEU A 94 2.23 17.58 24.39
N ASP A 95 2.27 18.77 23.80
CA ASP A 95 1.61 19.95 24.35
C ASP A 95 0.10 19.65 24.49
N LYS A 96 -0.35 19.45 25.73
CA LYS A 96 -1.72 18.96 26.06
C LYS A 96 -2.83 19.88 25.56
N ASN A 97 -2.51 21.13 25.22
CA ASN A 97 -3.45 22.15 24.77
C ASN A 97 -3.59 22.24 23.24
N LYS A 98 -2.76 21.52 22.49
CA LYS A 98 -2.87 21.35 21.03
C LYS A 98 -2.83 19.87 20.71
N GLN A 99 -3.80 19.11 21.20
CA GLN A 99 -4.02 17.78 20.63
C GLN A 99 -4.54 18.00 19.19
N PRO A 100 -3.78 17.66 18.14
CA PRO A 100 -4.44 17.39 16.88
C PRO A 100 -5.50 16.32 17.18
N PRO A 101 -6.70 16.37 16.56
CA PRO A 101 -7.65 15.28 16.69
C PRO A 101 -6.87 13.98 16.49
N SER A 102 -7.07 12.99 17.37
CA SER A 102 -6.41 11.70 17.19
C SER A 102 -6.62 11.28 15.75
N VAL A 103 -5.62 10.69 15.09
CA VAL A 103 -5.74 10.30 13.69
C VAL A 103 -7.05 9.51 13.46
N LEU A 104 -7.46 8.71 14.45
CA LEU A 104 -8.77 8.06 14.50
C LEU A 104 -9.96 9.03 14.52
N LYS A 105 -9.95 10.10 15.31
CA LYS A 105 -11.03 11.10 15.36
C LYS A 105 -11.15 11.87 14.05
N ALA A 106 -10.03 12.26 13.43
CA ALA A 106 -10.02 12.87 12.10
C ALA A 106 -10.57 11.90 11.03
N MET A 107 -10.13 10.64 11.05
CA MET A 107 -10.66 9.58 10.19
C MET A 107 -12.16 9.32 10.41
N VAL A 108 -12.64 9.44 11.64
CA VAL A 108 -14.07 9.27 11.98
C VAL A 108 -14.91 10.47 11.57
N GLU A 109 -14.37 11.69 11.65
CA GLU A 109 -15.07 12.91 11.24
C GLU A 109 -15.24 12.98 9.70
N ILE A 110 -14.24 12.54 8.93
CA ILE A 110 -14.36 12.33 7.46
C ILE A 110 -15.48 11.34 7.10
N ASN A 111 -15.81 10.38 7.98
CA ASN A 111 -16.86 9.40 7.69
C ASN A 111 -18.30 9.95 7.83
N ASN A 112 -18.49 11.13 8.44
CA ASN A 112 -19.81 11.64 8.81
C ASN A 112 -20.42 12.66 7.84
N GLU A 113 -19.73 13.02 6.76
CA GLU A 113 -20.32 13.89 5.75
C GLU A 113 -21.03 13.05 4.68
N ASN A 114 -22.34 12.83 4.88
CA ASN A 114 -23.39 12.85 3.84
C ASN A 114 -23.18 12.15 2.48
N ALA A 115 -22.31 11.15 2.34
CA ALA A 115 -22.08 10.46 1.06
C ALA A 115 -23.09 9.33 0.81
N GLU A 116 -24.36 9.69 0.62
CA GLU A 116 -25.36 8.76 0.11
C GLU A 116 -25.25 8.64 -1.42
N GLY A 117 -24.29 7.84 -1.89
CA GLY A 117 -24.27 7.35 -3.27
C GLY A 117 -23.58 8.22 -4.32
N ASP A 118 -22.93 9.31 -3.93
CA ASP A 118 -22.25 10.23 -4.84
C ASP A 118 -20.81 9.75 -5.14
N THR A 119 -20.70 8.75 -6.00
CA THR A 119 -19.42 8.33 -6.58
C THR A 119 -19.38 8.86 -8.00
N ILE A 120 -18.26 9.31 -8.54
CA ILE A 120 -18.20 9.72 -9.97
C ILE A 120 -18.81 8.70 -10.94
N PHE A 121 -18.77 7.42 -10.57
CA PHE A 121 -19.31 6.31 -11.32
C PHE A 121 -20.84 6.28 -11.39
N SER A 122 -21.56 6.90 -10.44
CA SER A 122 -23.02 7.00 -10.50
C SER A 122 -23.49 8.00 -11.55
N ASP A 123 -22.68 9.02 -11.84
CA ASP A 123 -23.03 10.11 -12.75
C ASP A 123 -22.74 9.77 -14.22
N LEU A 124 -21.91 8.75 -14.45
CA LEU A 124 -21.60 8.27 -15.79
C LEU A 124 -22.78 7.49 -16.38
N ILE A 125 -23.44 8.07 -17.38
CA ILE A 125 -24.54 7.47 -18.13
C ILE A 125 -24.01 6.89 -19.44
N ILE A 126 -24.27 5.59 -19.66
CA ILE A 126 -23.77 4.83 -20.81
C ILE A 126 -24.50 5.26 -22.09
N HIS A 127 -23.75 5.65 -23.12
CA HIS A 127 -24.26 5.94 -24.46
C HIS A 127 -24.13 4.73 -25.41
N LYS A 128 -22.98 4.05 -25.40
CA LYS A 128 -22.76 2.83 -26.20
C LYS A 128 -22.22 1.71 -25.32
N PRO A 129 -22.71 0.46 -25.49
CA PRO A 129 -23.61 -0.07 -26.54
C PRO A 129 -25.11 0.13 -26.26
N LYS A 130 -25.95 -0.06 -27.28
CA LYS A 130 -27.42 0.11 -27.20
C LYS A 130 -28.11 -0.76 -26.15
N GLU A 131 -27.50 -1.89 -25.80
CA GLU A 131 -28.01 -2.87 -24.83
C GLU A 131 -28.11 -2.29 -23.41
N PHE A 132 -27.23 -1.35 -23.08
CA PHE A 132 -27.15 -0.70 -21.77
C PHE A 132 -27.31 0.83 -21.86
N GLU A 133 -27.84 1.32 -22.98
CA GLU A 133 -28.05 2.75 -23.22
C GLU A 133 -28.97 3.37 -22.16
N ASN A 134 -28.65 4.58 -21.71
CA ASN A 134 -29.36 5.32 -20.66
C ASN A 134 -29.32 4.70 -19.25
N LYS A 135 -28.51 3.67 -19.02
CA LYS A 135 -28.21 3.17 -17.68
C LYS A 135 -27.00 3.90 -17.10
N SER A 136 -26.98 4.11 -15.78
CA SER A 136 -25.76 4.53 -15.10
C SER A 136 -24.78 3.36 -15.03
N PHE A 137 -23.48 3.68 -15.01
CA PHE A 137 -22.44 2.66 -14.91
C PHE A 137 -22.57 1.83 -13.63
N THR A 138 -22.86 2.45 -12.50
CA THR A 138 -23.08 1.73 -11.23
C THR A 138 -24.28 0.80 -11.28
N ALA A 139 -25.36 1.15 -11.99
CA ALA A 139 -26.51 0.27 -12.18
C ALA A 139 -26.14 -0.93 -13.06
N HIS A 140 -25.44 -0.67 -14.16
CA HIS A 140 -24.91 -1.73 -15.03
C HIS A 140 -24.01 -2.70 -14.26
N LEU A 141 -23.10 -2.19 -13.45
CA LEU A 141 -22.25 -3.02 -12.60
C LEU A 141 -23.07 -3.90 -11.67
N LYS A 142 -24.18 -3.42 -11.08
CA LYS A 142 -25.04 -4.25 -10.21
C LYS A 142 -25.77 -5.36 -10.97
N ASP A 143 -26.12 -5.11 -12.23
CA ASP A 143 -26.86 -6.04 -13.07
C ASP A 143 -25.98 -7.22 -13.57
N LEU A 144 -24.65 -7.10 -13.48
CA LEU A 144 -23.72 -8.15 -13.93
C LEU A 144 -23.83 -9.43 -13.09
N PRO A 145 -23.57 -10.62 -13.68
CA PRO A 145 -23.75 -11.91 -13.02
C PRO A 145 -22.59 -12.26 -12.06
N TRP A 146 -22.39 -11.45 -11.01
CA TRP A 146 -21.32 -11.67 -10.01
C TRP A 146 -21.43 -12.99 -9.24
N HIS A 147 -22.60 -13.62 -9.26
CA HIS A 147 -22.82 -14.94 -8.65
C HIS A 147 -22.13 -16.06 -9.45
N ASP A 148 -21.86 -15.83 -10.73
CA ASP A 148 -21.12 -16.77 -11.56
C ASP A 148 -19.61 -16.62 -11.30
N LYS A 149 -19.00 -17.71 -10.81
CA LYS A 149 -17.58 -17.76 -10.49
C LYS A 149 -16.70 -17.67 -11.72
N GLU A 150 -17.14 -18.19 -12.86
CA GLU A 150 -16.34 -18.16 -14.09
C GLU A 150 -16.27 -16.73 -14.63
N PHE A 151 -17.40 -16.04 -14.66
CA PHE A 151 -17.47 -14.62 -14.99
C PHE A 151 -16.58 -13.78 -14.05
N ALA A 152 -16.78 -13.90 -12.72
CA ALA A 152 -16.03 -13.11 -11.76
C ALA A 152 -14.51 -13.35 -11.86
N LYS A 153 -14.08 -14.61 -12.03
CA LYS A 153 -12.67 -14.97 -12.21
C LYS A 153 -12.10 -14.42 -13.52
N SER A 154 -12.90 -14.41 -14.59
CA SER A 154 -12.50 -13.82 -15.88
C SER A 154 -12.23 -12.32 -15.72
N VAL A 155 -13.16 -11.59 -15.10
CA VAL A 155 -13.01 -10.15 -14.82
C VAL A 155 -11.78 -9.90 -13.94
N GLU A 156 -11.60 -10.69 -12.87
CA GLU A 156 -10.42 -10.58 -12.00
C GLU A 156 -9.12 -10.78 -12.77
N THR A 157 -9.05 -11.80 -13.64
CA THR A 157 -7.87 -12.09 -14.46
C THR A 157 -7.58 -10.95 -15.43
N ILE A 158 -8.62 -10.42 -16.08
CA ILE A 158 -8.50 -9.30 -17.01
C ILE A 158 -7.99 -8.05 -16.29
N LEU A 159 -8.56 -7.71 -15.14
CA LEU A 159 -8.15 -6.51 -14.40
C LEU A 159 -6.76 -6.67 -13.77
N ASN A 160 -6.37 -7.86 -13.30
CA ASN A 160 -5.08 -8.07 -12.62
C ASN A 160 -3.90 -8.26 -13.59
N GLU A 161 -4.07 -9.00 -14.68
CA GLU A 161 -2.94 -9.46 -15.50
C GLU A 161 -2.70 -8.65 -16.77
N ARG A 162 -3.62 -7.73 -17.13
CA ARG A 162 -3.55 -7.04 -18.43
C ARG A 162 -2.87 -5.68 -18.28
N ARG A 163 -3.54 -4.62 -18.73
CA ARG A 163 -2.99 -3.27 -18.87
C ARG A 163 -3.13 -2.52 -17.54
N HIS A 164 -2.05 -1.90 -17.10
CA HIS A 164 -1.97 -1.08 -15.90
C HIS A 164 -1.18 0.19 -16.17
N GLN A 165 -1.64 1.32 -15.63
CA GLN A 165 -0.88 2.56 -15.52
C GLN A 165 -0.29 2.66 -14.12
N THR A 166 0.97 3.07 -14.03
CA THR A 166 1.67 3.27 -12.75
C THR A 166 2.01 4.74 -12.54
N PHE A 167 1.74 5.24 -11.34
CA PHE A 167 2.03 6.61 -10.93
C PHE A 167 3.00 6.55 -9.75
N CYS A 168 4.26 6.90 -10.00
CA CYS A 168 5.29 6.95 -8.97
C CYS A 168 5.71 8.39 -8.73
N ARG A 169 5.74 8.81 -7.46
CA ARG A 169 6.16 10.14 -7.02
C ARG A 169 7.44 10.05 -6.19
N LEU A 170 8.26 11.08 -6.30
CA LEU A 170 9.41 11.32 -5.43
C LEU A 170 8.95 11.98 -4.12
N GLN A 171 9.87 12.10 -3.15
CA GLN A 171 9.62 12.84 -1.90
C GLN A 171 9.25 14.31 -2.13
N ASN A 172 9.66 14.88 -3.27
CA ASN A 172 9.32 16.25 -3.66
C ASN A 172 8.02 16.33 -4.48
N SER A 173 7.23 15.26 -4.54
CA SER A 173 6.00 15.11 -5.34
C SER A 173 6.18 15.11 -6.86
N ASP A 174 7.40 15.30 -7.36
CA ASP A 174 7.71 15.17 -8.78
C ASP A 174 7.50 13.72 -9.28
N PRO A 175 7.06 13.53 -10.53
CA PRO A 175 6.93 12.21 -11.13
C PRO A 175 8.32 11.54 -11.22
N ALA A 176 8.45 10.36 -10.61
CA ALA A 176 9.69 9.58 -10.65
C ALA A 176 9.88 8.84 -11.99
N MET A 177 8.80 8.67 -12.75
CA MET A 177 8.74 7.94 -14.00
C MET A 177 7.63 8.53 -14.88
N PRO A 178 7.76 8.54 -16.23
CA PRO A 178 6.66 8.89 -17.11
C PRO A 178 5.47 7.94 -16.94
N ILE A 179 4.26 8.51 -16.92
CA ILE A 179 3.02 7.74 -16.91
C ILE A 179 2.94 6.98 -18.24
N SER A 180 2.88 5.67 -18.16
CA SER A 180 2.77 4.79 -19.32
C SER A 180 2.00 3.54 -18.96
N VAL A 181 1.37 2.96 -19.98
CA VAL A 181 0.58 1.73 -19.85
C VAL A 181 1.53 0.55 -20.01
N TYR A 182 1.62 -0.26 -18.97
CA TYR A 182 2.38 -1.50 -18.95
C TYR A 182 1.45 -2.71 -18.95
N VAL A 183 1.89 -3.80 -19.56
CA VAL A 183 1.25 -5.11 -19.39
C VAL A 183 1.91 -5.82 -18.23
N PHE A 184 1.12 -6.45 -17.37
CA PHE A 184 1.66 -7.17 -16.22
C PHE A 184 2.69 -8.23 -16.69
N PRO A 185 3.91 -8.27 -16.11
CA PRO A 185 4.93 -9.19 -16.55
C PRO A 185 4.56 -10.64 -16.20
N ASN A 186 4.85 -11.57 -17.11
CA ASN A 186 4.73 -12.99 -16.81
C ASN A 186 5.82 -13.38 -15.78
N TYR A 187 5.41 -13.61 -14.54
CA TYR A 187 6.31 -14.04 -13.49
C TYR A 187 6.30 -15.57 -13.38
N SER A 188 7.48 -16.18 -13.53
CA SER A 188 7.67 -17.55 -13.11
C SER A 188 7.97 -17.56 -11.62
N VAL A 189 7.23 -18.33 -10.82
CA VAL A 189 7.61 -18.58 -9.42
C VAL A 189 9.02 -19.18 -9.42
N PRO A 190 10.02 -18.52 -8.81
CA PRO A 190 11.35 -19.08 -8.75
C PRO A 190 11.28 -20.43 -8.04
N THR A 191 11.71 -21.49 -8.71
CA THR A 191 11.73 -22.83 -8.10
C THR A 191 12.68 -22.76 -6.91
N ALA A 192 12.19 -23.11 -5.72
CA ALA A 192 13.00 -23.08 -4.51
C ALA A 192 14.33 -23.82 -4.76
N PRO A 193 15.49 -23.23 -4.43
CA PRO A 193 16.76 -23.89 -4.66
C PRO A 193 16.77 -25.22 -3.89
N LYS A 194 17.01 -26.33 -4.60
CA LYS A 194 17.06 -27.70 -4.01
C LYS A 194 18.03 -27.80 -2.83
N ASN A 195 19.05 -26.93 -2.81
CA ASN A 195 20.02 -26.81 -1.72
C ASN A 195 19.75 -25.55 -0.91
N ARG A 196 18.79 -25.63 0.02
CA ARG A 196 18.51 -24.58 1.00
C ARG A 196 19.74 -24.45 1.91
N LYS A 197 20.65 -23.51 1.64
CA LYS A 197 21.70 -23.13 2.59
C LYS A 197 21.02 -22.45 3.77
N VAL A 198 20.64 -23.25 4.78
CA VAL A 198 20.12 -22.75 6.04
C VAL A 198 21.25 -21.99 6.73
N CYS A 199 21.04 -20.71 7.04
CA CYS A 199 21.95 -19.98 7.91
C CYS A 199 21.96 -20.68 9.26
N GLN A 200 23.04 -21.42 9.54
CA GLN A 200 23.21 -22.01 10.86
C GLN A 200 23.56 -20.91 11.85
N PRO A 201 22.91 -20.88 13.03
CA PRO A 201 23.35 -19.98 14.08
C PRO A 201 24.82 -20.30 14.37
N ARG A 202 25.66 -19.26 14.34
CA ARG A 202 27.06 -19.37 14.70
C ARG A 202 27.08 -19.88 16.14
N GLN A 203 27.45 -21.14 16.35
CA GLN A 203 27.69 -21.65 17.68
C GLN A 203 28.81 -20.79 18.24
N ASN A 204 28.50 -19.98 19.25
CA ASN A 204 29.51 -19.25 19.99
C ASN A 204 30.53 -20.29 20.43
N ALA A 205 31.78 -20.15 19.97
CA ALA A 205 32.87 -20.93 20.51
C ALA A 205 32.87 -20.65 22.01
N SER A 206 32.46 -21.63 22.81
CA SER A 206 32.74 -21.62 24.22
C SER A 206 34.25 -21.58 24.32
N ILE A 207 34.79 -20.44 24.76
CA ILE A 207 36.17 -20.35 25.17
C ILE A 207 36.27 -21.30 26.37
N SER A 208 36.74 -22.52 26.13
CA SER A 208 37.20 -23.38 27.21
C SER A 208 38.43 -22.70 27.77
N ILE A 209 38.27 -22.00 28.89
CA ILE A 209 39.39 -21.59 29.72
C ILE A 209 39.95 -22.88 30.29
N THR A 210 40.87 -23.51 29.56
CA THR A 210 41.74 -24.55 30.12
C THR A 210 42.67 -23.83 31.08
N SER A 211 42.35 -23.89 32.37
CA SER A 211 43.25 -23.45 33.43
C SER A 211 44.54 -24.27 33.31
N SER A 212 45.62 -23.61 32.89
CA SER A 212 46.94 -24.23 32.93
C SER A 212 47.36 -24.34 34.40
N PRO A 213 47.79 -25.53 34.87
CA PRO A 213 48.21 -25.73 36.27
C PRO A 213 49.49 -24.96 36.65
N TRP A 214 50.10 -24.27 35.68
CA TRP A 214 51.33 -23.50 35.85
C TRP A 214 51.06 -22.12 36.46
N LEU A 215 49.87 -21.54 36.24
CA LEU A 215 49.50 -20.25 36.85
C LEU A 215 49.11 -20.40 38.33
N THR A 216 48.59 -21.56 38.73
CA THR A 216 48.30 -21.85 40.14
C THR A 216 49.56 -22.05 40.98
N PHE A 217 50.64 -22.60 40.41
CA PHE A 217 51.88 -22.86 41.14
C PHE A 217 52.66 -21.56 41.47
N SER A 218 52.64 -20.58 40.57
CA SER A 218 53.29 -19.29 40.79
C SER A 218 52.62 -18.44 41.87
N LEU A 219 51.30 -18.56 42.06
CA LEU A 219 50.58 -17.85 43.12
C LEU A 219 50.82 -18.43 44.51
N PHE A 220 51.02 -19.75 44.63
CA PHE A 220 51.36 -20.37 45.92
C PHE A 220 52.78 -20.05 46.39
N LEU A 221 53.75 -19.93 45.47
CA LEU A 221 55.13 -19.56 45.83
C LEU A 221 55.25 -18.11 46.34
N ILE A 222 54.48 -17.18 45.77
CA ILE A 222 54.48 -15.78 46.22
C ILE A 222 53.80 -15.66 47.61
N ALA A 223 52.75 -16.45 47.86
CA ALA A 223 52.08 -16.48 49.17
C ALA A 223 52.97 -17.07 50.29
N SER A 224 53.82 -18.06 49.99
CA SER A 224 54.75 -18.62 50.98
C SER A 224 55.92 -17.69 51.33
N ILE A 225 56.29 -16.77 50.44
CA ILE A 225 57.35 -15.78 50.71
C ILE A 225 56.83 -14.64 51.60
N TRP A 226 55.52 -14.35 51.55
CA TRP A 226 54.89 -13.32 52.40
C TRP A 226 54.54 -13.79 53.83
N TYR A 227 54.59 -15.09 54.11
CA TYR A 227 54.31 -15.62 55.46
C TYR A 227 55.57 -15.94 56.29
N SER A 228 56.76 -15.61 55.77
CA SER A 228 58.04 -15.81 56.45
C SER A 228 58.94 -14.57 56.35
N THR A 229 58.39 -13.41 56.69
CA THR A 229 59.11 -12.20 57.15
C THR A 229 58.27 -11.48 58.19
#